data_AF-A0A0F9GM16-F1
#
_entry.id   AF-A0A0F9GM16-F1
#
_cell.length_a   1.000
_cell.length_b   1.000
_cell.length_c   1.000
_cell.angle_alpha   90.00
_cell.angle_beta   90.00
_cell.angle_gamma   90.00
#
_symmetry.space_group_name_H-M   'P 1'
#
loop_
_entity.id
_entity.type
_entity.pdbx_description
1 polymer ?
#
loop_
_entity_poly.entity_id
_entity_poly.type
_entity_poly.pdbx_seq_one_letter_code
_entity_poly.pdbx_strand_id
1 'polypeptide(L)'
;MIVELNNGMFLVPATFNLIADQREYGLPDDLLNRMQKVTFKFASGNSRFPATYIKDYYGSETESEIVRVFSNAEGEFAYVIRRRAILILSGTIIAVTGGGRLWYHAYPADLANLTGSTDLSVDPSTTTFGFPRQFHELLARRVSIEYKGSRPKPILLNRHERNYENDLKIQLDAIASVDNSAEIIGDLPPAKDLGNDGYDY
;
A
#
# COMPACT_ATOMS: atom_id res chain seq x y z
N MET A 1 -3.22 -9.95 17.70
CA MET A 1 -4.01 -9.60 16.50
C MET A 1 -3.79 -8.11 16.24
N ILE A 2 -2.65 -7.78 15.64
CA ILE A 2 -2.16 -6.40 15.38
C ILE A 2 -1.71 -6.30 13.91
N VAL A 3 -2.12 -7.24 13.05
CA VAL A 3 -1.53 -7.40 11.70
C VAL A 3 -2.44 -6.87 10.59
N GLU A 4 -3.70 -6.51 10.87
CA GLU A 4 -4.67 -6.15 9.83
C GLU A 4 -5.07 -4.66 9.76
N LEU A 5 -4.59 -3.80 10.65
CA LEU A 5 -5.03 -2.39 10.70
C LEU A 5 -4.19 -1.37 9.90
N ASN A 6 -2.99 -1.73 9.41
CA ASN A 6 -1.97 -0.73 9.03
C ASN A 6 -1.47 -0.72 7.58
N ASN A 7 -2.08 -1.48 6.66
CA ASN A 7 -1.32 -1.86 5.46
C ASN A 7 -1.31 -0.86 4.30
N GLY A 8 -2.12 0.22 4.28
CA GLY A 8 -2.31 1.03 3.05
C GLY A 8 -1.16 1.95 2.62
N MET A 9 -0.44 2.56 3.56
CA MET A 9 0.44 3.71 3.28
C MET A 9 1.69 3.37 2.45
N PHE A 10 2.16 2.12 2.51
CA PHE A 10 3.35 1.66 1.79
C PHE A 10 3.03 0.71 0.64
N LEU A 11 1.77 0.65 0.19
CA LEU A 11 1.39 -0.19 -0.93
C LEU A 11 1.54 0.55 -2.23
N VAL A 12 2.37 -0.01 -3.09
CA VAL A 12 2.54 0.47 -4.45
C VAL A 12 1.72 -0.44 -5.38
N PRO A 13 0.88 0.12 -6.26
CA PRO A 13 0.21 -0.66 -7.28
C PRO A 13 1.18 -0.91 -8.45
N ALA A 14 1.49 -2.17 -8.73
CA ALA A 14 2.05 -2.57 -10.02
C ALA A 14 0.93 -3.12 -10.90
N THR A 15 0.89 -2.68 -12.16
CA THR A 15 -0.11 -3.13 -13.14
C THR A 15 0.54 -3.84 -14.30
N PHE A 16 -0.15 -4.86 -14.82
CA PHE A 16 0.27 -5.59 -16.00
C PHE A 16 -0.93 -5.85 -16.92
N ASN A 17 -0.64 -6.05 -18.20
CA ASN A 17 -1.66 -6.37 -19.20
C ASN A 17 -2.01 -7.85 -19.09
N LEU A 18 -3.30 -8.17 -19.17
CA LEU A 18 -3.73 -9.53 -19.44
C LEU A 18 -3.62 -9.77 -20.95
N ILE A 19 -3.04 -10.90 -21.31
CA ILE A 19 -2.90 -11.37 -22.69
C ILE A 19 -3.92 -12.48 -22.89
N ALA A 20 -4.56 -12.50 -24.07
CA ALA A 20 -5.54 -13.53 -24.37
C ALA A 20 -4.92 -14.93 -24.22
N ASP A 21 -5.66 -15.84 -23.59
CA ASP A 21 -5.27 -17.24 -23.36
C ASP A 21 -3.96 -17.45 -22.58
N GLN A 22 -3.46 -16.41 -21.90
CA GLN A 22 -2.29 -16.51 -21.02
C GLN A 22 -2.72 -16.46 -19.55
N ARG A 23 -2.38 -17.50 -18.80
CA ARG A 23 -2.68 -17.62 -17.36
C ARG A 23 -1.50 -17.36 -16.44
N GLU A 24 -0.27 -17.56 -16.93
CA GLU A 24 0.93 -17.42 -16.13
C GLU A 24 1.61 -16.08 -16.41
N TYR A 25 1.90 -15.33 -15.34
CA TYR A 25 2.55 -14.02 -15.41
C TYR A 25 3.77 -14.03 -14.50
N GLY A 26 4.95 -13.96 -15.12
CA GLY A 26 6.23 -13.86 -14.42
C GLY A 26 6.32 -12.55 -13.66
N LEU A 27 6.68 -12.64 -12.38
CA LEU A 27 6.87 -11.51 -11.48
C LEU A 27 8.21 -11.63 -10.75
N PRO A 28 8.91 -10.50 -10.51
CA PRO A 28 10.07 -10.47 -9.63
C PRO A 28 9.77 -11.06 -8.23
N ASP A 29 10.74 -11.77 -7.66
CA ASP A 29 10.57 -12.52 -6.40
C ASP A 29 10.36 -11.59 -5.20
N ASP A 30 10.97 -10.42 -5.26
CA ASP A 30 10.81 -9.33 -4.30
C ASP A 30 9.36 -8.79 -4.30
N LEU A 31 8.69 -8.72 -5.45
CA LEU A 31 7.28 -8.32 -5.52
C LEU A 31 6.37 -9.40 -4.91
N LEU A 32 6.60 -10.67 -5.27
CA LEU A 32 5.76 -11.78 -4.78
C LEU A 32 5.83 -11.95 -3.27
N ASN A 33 7.02 -11.81 -2.68
CA ASN A 33 7.21 -11.93 -1.22
C ASN A 33 6.60 -10.79 -0.42
N ARG A 34 6.31 -9.66 -1.06
CA ARG A 34 5.76 -8.45 -0.42
C ARG A 34 4.35 -8.12 -0.87
N MET A 35 3.74 -9.02 -1.65
CA MET A 35 2.41 -8.84 -2.21
C MET A 35 1.37 -8.98 -1.11
N GLN A 36 0.45 -8.02 -1.04
CA GLN A 36 -0.64 -8.01 -0.07
C GLN A 36 -2.00 -8.24 -0.73
N LYS A 37 -2.21 -7.68 -1.93
CA LYS A 37 -3.50 -7.76 -2.62
C LYS A 37 -3.33 -7.90 -4.12
N VAL A 38 -4.10 -8.77 -4.73
CA VAL A 38 -4.19 -8.89 -6.20
C VAL A 38 -5.61 -8.57 -6.62
N THR A 39 -5.76 -7.77 -7.67
CA THR A 39 -7.05 -7.49 -8.30
C THR A 39 -6.96 -7.68 -9.81
N PHE A 40 -8.06 -8.17 -10.39
CA PHE A 40 -8.18 -8.41 -11.81
C PHE A 40 -9.37 -7.66 -12.42
N LYS A 41 -9.23 -7.36 -13.71
CA LYS A 41 -10.23 -6.80 -14.61
C LYS A 41 -10.20 -7.66 -15.87
N PHE A 42 -11.27 -8.40 -16.11
CA PHE A 42 -11.41 -9.31 -17.26
C PHE A 42 -12.19 -8.70 -18.44
N ALA A 43 -12.67 -7.47 -18.31
CA ALA A 43 -13.37 -6.72 -19.37
C ALA A 43 -12.70 -5.36 -19.59
N SER A 44 -13.09 -4.59 -20.61
CA SER A 44 -12.46 -3.29 -20.91
C SER A 44 -12.83 -2.15 -19.94
N GLY A 45 -13.84 -2.33 -19.07
CA GLY A 45 -14.31 -1.33 -18.08
C GLY A 45 -13.38 -1.10 -16.89
N ASN A 46 -13.64 -0.12 -16.02
CA ASN A 46 -12.70 0.23 -14.93
C ASN A 46 -12.80 -0.65 -13.67
N SER A 47 -13.84 -1.48 -13.58
CA SER A 47 -14.07 -2.34 -12.43
C SER A 47 -12.96 -3.38 -12.28
N ARG A 48 -12.37 -3.43 -11.07
CA ARG A 48 -11.38 -4.42 -10.67
C ARG A 48 -11.86 -5.08 -9.40
N PHE A 49 -11.75 -6.40 -9.35
CA PHE A 49 -12.24 -7.19 -8.23
C PHE A 49 -11.06 -7.93 -7.56
N PRO A 50 -11.09 -8.11 -6.24
CA PRO A 50 -10.05 -8.84 -5.53
C PRO A 50 -10.04 -10.32 -5.92
N ALA A 51 -8.83 -10.87 -6.10
CA ALA A 51 -8.62 -12.28 -6.36
C ALA A 51 -8.33 -13.03 -5.07
N THR A 52 -8.89 -14.23 -4.93
CA THR A 52 -8.63 -15.10 -3.77
C THR A 52 -7.31 -15.84 -3.96
N TYR A 53 -6.45 -15.82 -2.95
CA TYR A 53 -5.25 -16.66 -2.94
C TYR A 53 -5.62 -18.10 -2.58
N ILE A 54 -5.25 -19.06 -3.44
CA ILE A 54 -5.36 -20.47 -3.13
C ILE A 54 -3.95 -20.99 -2.84
N LYS A 55 -3.74 -21.39 -1.58
CA LYS A 55 -2.54 -22.13 -1.19
C LYS A 55 -2.66 -23.56 -1.71
N ASP A 56 -1.67 -24.01 -2.47
CA ASP A 56 -1.55 -25.38 -2.96
C ASP A 56 -2.76 -25.86 -3.79
N TYR A 57 -2.98 -25.27 -4.96
CA TYR A 57 -4.00 -25.77 -5.90
C TYR A 57 -3.60 -27.13 -6.47
N TYR A 58 -4.50 -28.12 -6.32
CA TYR A 58 -4.34 -29.51 -6.76
C TYR A 58 -5.20 -29.88 -7.98
N GLY A 59 -5.93 -28.92 -8.56
CA GLY A 59 -6.72 -29.15 -9.76
C GLY A 59 -5.86 -29.25 -11.02
N SER A 60 -6.46 -29.69 -12.13
CA SER A 60 -5.79 -29.69 -13.43
C SER A 60 -5.56 -28.24 -13.90
N GLU A 61 -4.34 -27.95 -14.33
CA GLU A 61 -3.94 -26.63 -14.83
C GLU A 61 -4.21 -26.47 -16.36
N THR A 62 -4.88 -27.43 -16.98
CA THR A 62 -5.32 -27.32 -18.38
C THR A 62 -6.42 -26.28 -18.53
N GLU A 63 -6.39 -25.49 -19.61
CA GLU A 63 -7.35 -24.42 -19.89
C GLU A 63 -8.82 -24.86 -19.72
N SER A 64 -9.19 -26.00 -20.31
CA SER A 64 -10.55 -26.53 -20.26
C SER A 64 -11.04 -26.84 -18.85
N GLU A 65 -10.15 -27.27 -17.97
CA GLU A 65 -10.47 -27.61 -16.58
C GLU A 65 -10.57 -26.37 -15.72
N ILE A 66 -9.69 -25.38 -15.93
CA ILE A 66 -9.73 -24.12 -15.19
C ILE A 66 -11.02 -23.36 -15.51
N VAL A 67 -11.36 -23.19 -16.80
CA VAL A 67 -12.58 -22.47 -17.23
C VAL A 67 -13.86 -23.19 -16.82
N ARG A 68 -13.79 -24.52 -16.60
CA ARG A 68 -14.93 -25.29 -16.09
C ARG A 68 -15.21 -25.01 -14.60
N VAL A 69 -14.18 -24.70 -13.83
CA VAL A 69 -14.26 -24.54 -12.36
C VAL A 69 -14.35 -23.08 -11.94
N PHE A 70 -13.66 -22.18 -12.64
CA PHE A 70 -13.56 -20.76 -12.30
C PHE A 70 -14.24 -19.88 -13.36
N SER A 71 -14.73 -18.72 -12.93
CA SER A 71 -15.36 -17.75 -13.82
C SER A 71 -14.67 -16.39 -13.73
N ASN A 72 -15.10 -15.42 -14.54
CA ASN A 72 -14.61 -14.03 -14.47
C ASN A 72 -15.49 -13.14 -13.56
N ALA A 73 -16.50 -13.71 -12.89
CA ALA A 73 -17.38 -13.00 -11.98
C ALA A 73 -16.68 -12.70 -10.65
N GLU A 74 -17.11 -11.63 -9.98
CA GLU A 74 -16.59 -11.25 -8.67
C GLU A 74 -16.71 -12.42 -7.67
N GLY A 75 -15.61 -12.75 -7.00
CA GLY A 75 -15.55 -13.84 -6.02
C GLY A 75 -15.34 -15.25 -6.61
N GLU A 76 -15.37 -15.40 -7.94
CA GLU A 76 -15.29 -16.71 -8.62
C GLU A 76 -13.97 -16.96 -9.36
N PHE A 77 -13.01 -16.04 -9.23
CA PHE A 77 -11.64 -16.22 -9.70
C PHE A 77 -10.65 -16.18 -8.54
N ALA A 78 -9.53 -16.85 -8.74
CA ALA A 78 -8.45 -17.00 -7.79
C ALA A 78 -7.10 -16.88 -8.47
N TYR A 79 -6.05 -16.89 -7.66
CA TYR A 79 -4.69 -17.03 -8.15
C TYR A 79 -3.90 -17.96 -7.25
N VAL A 80 -2.87 -18.58 -7.83
CA VAL A 80 -1.86 -19.33 -7.10
C VAL A 80 -0.50 -18.74 -7.40
N ILE A 81 0.39 -18.77 -6.42
CA ILE A 81 1.78 -18.36 -6.61
C ILE A 81 2.58 -19.60 -7.00
N ARG A 82 3.25 -19.52 -8.14
CA ARG A 82 4.23 -20.50 -8.61
C ARG A 82 5.59 -19.83 -8.66
N ARG A 83 6.64 -20.62 -8.87
CA ARG A 83 8.04 -20.16 -8.87
C ARG A 83 8.20 -18.89 -9.72
N ARG A 84 8.28 -17.73 -9.06
CA ARG A 84 8.44 -16.41 -9.69
C ARG A 84 7.26 -15.99 -10.60
N ALA A 85 6.06 -16.52 -10.38
CA ALA A 85 4.91 -16.22 -11.21
C ALA A 85 3.59 -16.30 -10.44
N ILE A 86 2.57 -15.62 -10.95
CA ILE A 86 1.18 -15.91 -10.60
C ILE A 86 0.52 -16.69 -11.72
N LEU A 87 -0.26 -17.70 -11.35
CA LEU A 87 -1.15 -18.41 -12.26
C LEU A 87 -2.59 -17.99 -11.93
N ILE A 88 -3.28 -17.45 -12.93
CA ILE A 88 -4.65 -16.95 -12.80
C ILE A 88 -5.65 -18.09 -13.04
N LEU A 89 -6.50 -18.32 -12.05
CA LEU A 89 -7.59 -19.29 -12.08
C LEU A 89 -8.91 -18.52 -12.27
N SER A 90 -9.38 -18.47 -13.50
CA SER A 90 -10.54 -17.66 -13.91
C SER A 90 -11.21 -18.30 -15.12
N GLY A 91 -12.30 -17.70 -15.59
CA GLY A 91 -12.83 -17.98 -16.92
C GLY A 91 -11.84 -17.61 -18.03
N THR A 92 -12.30 -17.61 -19.29
CA THR A 92 -11.46 -17.25 -20.44
C THR A 92 -10.88 -15.85 -20.29
N ILE A 93 -9.56 -15.74 -20.45
CA ILE A 93 -8.84 -14.48 -20.37
C ILE A 93 -8.80 -13.86 -21.77
N ILE A 94 -9.31 -12.64 -21.88
CA ILE A 94 -9.15 -11.81 -23.08
C ILE A 94 -8.01 -10.80 -22.88
N ALA A 95 -7.53 -10.21 -23.96
CA ALA A 95 -6.53 -9.14 -23.88
C ALA A 95 -7.11 -7.90 -23.20
N VAL A 96 -6.53 -7.48 -22.06
CA VAL A 96 -6.96 -6.31 -21.31
C VAL A 96 -5.75 -5.50 -20.84
N THR A 97 -5.65 -4.25 -21.30
CA THR A 97 -4.62 -3.32 -20.84
C THR A 97 -4.82 -2.99 -19.36
N GLY A 98 -3.77 -3.17 -18.54
CA GLY A 98 -3.82 -3.01 -17.09
C GLY A 98 -4.85 -3.92 -16.41
N GLY A 99 -5.12 -5.09 -16.98
CA GLY A 99 -6.09 -6.04 -16.47
C GLY A 99 -5.67 -6.68 -15.14
N GLY A 100 -4.36 -6.81 -14.88
CA GLY A 100 -3.83 -7.22 -13.59
C GLY A 100 -3.32 -6.04 -12.77
N ARG A 101 -3.59 -6.04 -11.47
CA ARG A 101 -3.00 -5.12 -10.50
C ARG A 101 -2.62 -5.86 -9.22
N LEU A 102 -1.38 -5.69 -8.80
CA LEU A 102 -0.87 -6.20 -7.54
C LEU A 102 -0.46 -5.03 -6.64
N TRP A 103 -0.76 -5.13 -5.36
CA TRP A 103 -0.35 -4.21 -4.33
C TRP A 103 0.70 -4.90 -3.49
N TYR A 104 1.85 -4.26 -3.34
CA TYR A 104 2.98 -4.81 -2.61
C TYR A 104 3.62 -3.75 -1.73
N HIS A 105 4.21 -4.18 -0.63
CA HIS A 105 5.06 -3.31 0.17
C HIS A 105 6.36 -3.05 -0.58
N ALA A 106 6.59 -1.80 -0.96
CA ALA A 106 7.91 -1.37 -1.34
C ALA A 106 8.64 -0.85 -0.08
N TYR A 107 9.97 -0.69 -0.13
CA TYR A 107 10.71 0.18 0.82
C TYR A 107 11.04 1.52 0.16
N PRO A 108 11.25 2.61 0.94
CA PRO A 108 11.60 3.90 0.36
C PRO A 108 12.88 3.76 -0.46
N ALA A 109 13.01 4.58 -1.51
CA ALA A 109 14.25 4.57 -2.29
C ALA A 109 15.45 4.96 -1.41
N ASP A 110 16.59 4.35 -1.69
CA ASP A 110 17.85 4.74 -1.06
C ASP A 110 18.20 6.20 -1.40
N LEU A 111 18.74 6.91 -0.42
CA LEU A 111 19.24 8.26 -0.62
C LEU A 111 20.57 8.21 -1.39
N ALA A 112 20.55 8.59 -2.66
CA ALA A 112 21.75 8.61 -3.49
C ALA A 112 22.83 9.58 -2.96
N ASN A 113 22.41 10.72 -2.39
CA ASN A 113 23.30 11.68 -1.73
C ASN A 113 22.51 12.58 -0.76
N LEU A 114 23.22 13.26 0.14
CA LEU A 114 22.66 14.24 1.09
C LEU A 114 22.64 15.67 0.53
N THR A 115 22.86 15.85 -0.78
CA THR A 115 23.00 17.17 -1.42
C THR A 115 21.75 17.59 -2.21
N GLY A 116 20.76 16.70 -2.33
CA GLY A 116 19.51 16.99 -3.01
C GLY A 116 18.66 18.03 -2.27
N SER A 117 17.95 18.85 -3.04
CA SER A 117 16.94 19.79 -2.52
C SER A 117 15.50 19.26 -2.63
N THR A 118 15.32 18.08 -3.22
CA THR A 118 14.00 17.45 -3.37
C THR A 118 13.54 16.92 -2.01
N ASP A 119 12.30 17.24 -1.66
CA ASP A 119 11.67 16.78 -0.42
C ASP A 119 11.58 15.23 -0.41
N LEU A 120 12.00 14.62 0.71
CA LEU A 120 12.07 13.16 0.83
C LEU A 120 10.69 12.50 0.81
N SER A 121 9.61 13.24 1.05
CA SER A 121 8.25 12.69 0.96
C SER A 121 7.71 12.62 -0.46
N VAL A 122 8.43 13.16 -1.45
CA VAL A 122 8.04 13.04 -2.86
C VAL A 122 8.50 11.71 -3.39
N ASP A 123 7.59 10.97 -4.01
CA ASP A 123 7.89 9.69 -4.65
C ASP A 123 8.92 9.88 -5.76
N PRO A 124 10.10 9.22 -5.67
CA PRO A 124 11.16 9.39 -6.67
C PRO A 124 10.80 8.81 -8.05
N SER A 125 9.86 7.87 -8.09
CA SER A 125 9.37 7.25 -9.33
C SER A 125 7.97 6.68 -9.12
N THR A 126 7.35 6.20 -10.20
CA THR A 126 6.05 5.51 -10.11
C THR A 126 6.12 4.14 -9.42
N THR A 127 7.32 3.64 -9.13
CA THR A 127 7.56 2.31 -8.53
C THR A 127 8.30 2.37 -7.19
N THR A 128 8.66 3.57 -6.72
CA THR A 128 9.40 3.81 -5.47
C THR A 128 8.78 5.00 -4.75
N PHE A 129 8.69 4.96 -3.42
CA PHE A 129 8.03 6.01 -2.66
C PHE A 129 9.02 6.83 -1.83
N GLY A 130 8.56 8.03 -1.49
CA GLY A 130 9.23 8.95 -0.58
C GLY A 130 9.10 8.51 0.87
N PHE A 131 10.04 8.93 1.71
CA PHE A 131 9.95 8.75 3.14
C PHE A 131 8.87 9.70 3.74
N PRO A 132 7.94 9.22 4.58
CA PRO A 132 6.82 10.06 5.04
C PRO A 132 7.29 11.29 5.82
N ARG A 133 6.68 12.44 5.51
CA ARG A 133 7.08 13.75 6.08
C ARG A 133 7.03 13.80 7.60
N GLN A 134 6.10 13.08 8.21
CA GLN A 134 5.94 12.98 9.67
C GLN A 134 7.17 12.40 10.35
N PHE A 135 7.96 11.57 9.66
CA PHE A 135 9.18 10.96 10.20
C PHE A 135 10.46 11.73 9.88
N HIS A 136 10.41 12.80 9.09
CA HIS A 136 11.63 13.52 8.65
C HIS A 136 12.44 14.07 9.83
N GLU A 137 11.76 14.70 10.78
CA GLU A 137 12.40 15.23 11.98
C GLU A 137 13.00 14.12 12.84
N LEU A 138 12.27 13.01 13.02
CA LEU A 138 12.75 11.84 13.76
C LEU A 138 13.98 11.22 13.10
N LEU A 139 13.98 11.11 11.77
CA LEU A 139 15.15 10.64 11.02
C LEU A 139 16.36 11.54 11.24
N ALA A 140 16.19 12.86 11.11
CA ALA A 140 17.26 13.83 11.36
C ALA A 140 17.77 13.76 12.80
N ARG A 141 16.87 13.57 13.77
CA ARG A 141 17.20 13.41 15.18
C ARG A 141 18.01 12.14 15.43
N ARG A 142 17.66 11.02 14.80
CA ARG A 142 18.43 9.76 14.90
C ARG A 142 19.84 9.93 14.34
N VAL A 143 19.98 10.58 13.20
CA VAL A 143 21.29 10.91 12.60
C VAL A 143 22.13 11.76 13.57
N SER A 144 21.53 12.76 14.22
CA SER A 144 22.20 13.56 15.25
C SER A 144 22.67 12.72 16.44
N ILE A 145 21.82 11.81 16.95
CA ILE A 145 22.15 10.91 18.07
C ILE A 145 23.33 10.01 17.72
N GLU A 146 23.28 9.34 16.57
CA GLU A 146 24.36 8.48 16.06
C GLU A 146 25.67 9.25 15.94
N TYR A 147 25.61 10.42 15.30
CA TYR A 147 26.79 11.28 15.15
C TYR A 147 27.38 11.69 16.49
N LYS A 148 26.57 12.14 17.46
CA LYS A 148 27.03 12.54 18.80
C LYS A 148 27.59 11.37 19.60
N GLY A 149 26.99 10.18 19.47
CA GLY A 149 27.44 8.95 20.12
C GLY A 149 28.74 8.38 19.54
N SER A 150 28.98 8.56 18.24
CA SER A 150 30.17 8.07 17.53
C SER A 150 31.47 8.83 17.85
N ARG A 151 31.40 9.95 18.57
CA ARG A 151 32.57 10.77 18.89
C ARG A 151 33.40 10.13 20.02
N PRO A 152 34.75 10.21 19.98
CA PRO A 152 35.61 9.67 21.04
C PRO A 152 35.27 10.18 22.44
N LYS A 153 34.74 11.41 22.51
CA LYS A 153 34.07 11.95 23.69
C LYS A 153 32.62 12.27 23.30
N PRO A 154 31.65 11.40 23.67
CA PRO A 154 30.27 11.58 23.26
C PRO A 154 29.70 12.93 23.68
N ILE A 155 29.02 13.59 22.74
CA ILE A 155 28.34 14.85 23.01
C ILE A 155 27.01 14.52 23.70
N LEU A 156 26.67 15.26 24.75
CA LEU A 156 25.42 15.04 25.48
C LEU A 156 24.20 15.27 24.58
N LEU A 157 23.22 14.39 24.72
CA LEU A 157 21.95 14.47 24.01
C LEU A 157 21.05 15.54 24.63
N ASN A 158 20.35 16.29 23.77
CA ASN A 158 19.36 17.28 24.20
C ASN A 158 18.07 16.60 24.69
N ARG A 159 17.09 17.37 25.17
CA ARG A 159 15.82 16.82 25.70
C ARG A 159 15.05 16.01 24.64
N HIS A 160 14.98 16.50 23.41
CA HIS A 160 14.25 15.86 22.32
C HIS A 160 14.93 14.56 21.88
N GLU A 161 16.27 14.55 21.76
CA GLU A 161 17.08 13.38 21.43
C GLU A 161 16.94 12.26 22.47
N ARG A 162 16.89 12.62 23.76
CA ARG A 162 16.64 11.63 24.83
C ARG A 162 15.24 11.03 24.79
N ASN A 163 14.26 11.78 24.29
CA ASN A 163 12.87 11.34 24.15
C ASN A 163 12.56 10.69 22.80
N TYR A 164 13.57 10.46 21.96
CA TYR A 164 13.40 9.95 20.59
C TYR A 164 12.49 8.72 20.49
N GLU A 165 12.70 7.70 21.32
CA GLU A 165 11.93 6.45 21.27
C GLU A 165 10.44 6.67 21.56
N ASN A 166 10.11 7.59 22.47
CA ASN A 166 8.72 7.91 22.78
C ASN A 166 8.05 8.67 21.64
N ASP A 167 8.74 9.66 21.07
CA ASP A 167 8.21 10.44 19.95
C ASP A 167 8.06 9.55 18.69
N LEU A 168 9.00 8.63 18.45
CA LEU A 168 8.91 7.63 17.39
C LEU A 168 7.69 6.73 17.58
N LYS A 169 7.47 6.22 18.80
CA LYS A 169 6.31 5.41 19.11
C LYS A 169 5.00 6.17 18.87
N ILE A 170 4.91 7.41 19.33
CA ILE A 170 3.72 8.25 19.12
C ILE A 170 3.44 8.44 17.62
N GLN A 171 4.46 8.70 16.80
CA GLN A 171 4.28 8.86 15.35
C GLN A 171 3.91 7.54 14.65
N LEU A 172 4.48 6.41 15.08
CA LEU A 172 4.08 5.09 14.59
C LEU A 172 2.62 4.78 14.96
N ASP A 173 2.21 5.07 16.19
CA ASP A 173 0.84 4.86 16.67
C ASP A 173 -0.16 5.79 15.95
N ALA A 174 0.23 7.03 15.65
CA ALA A 174 -0.59 7.99 14.91
C ALA A 174 -0.85 7.53 13.46
N ILE A 175 0.14 6.91 12.82
CA ILE A 175 0.01 6.36 11.47
C ILE A 175 -0.74 5.01 11.49
N ALA A 176 -0.61 4.25 12.57
CA ALA A 176 -1.39 3.03 12.78
C ALA A 176 -2.89 3.31 13.00
N SER A 177 -3.22 4.52 13.45
CA SER A 177 -4.58 4.92 13.82
C SER A 177 -5.17 5.89 12.81
N VAL A 178 -5.02 5.63 11.49
CA VAL A 178 -5.85 6.29 10.47
C VAL A 178 -7.25 5.70 10.56
N ASP A 179 -7.94 6.08 11.63
CA ASP A 179 -9.37 5.98 11.71
C ASP A 179 -9.96 6.96 10.69
N ASN A 180 -10.43 6.43 9.56
CA ASN A 180 -11.20 7.20 8.57
C ASN A 180 -12.57 7.64 9.12
N SER A 181 -12.93 7.36 10.38
CA SER A 181 -14.16 7.86 11.00
C SER A 181 -14.07 9.31 11.48
N ALA A 182 -12.88 9.92 11.46
CA ALA A 182 -12.66 11.31 11.84
C ALA A 182 -12.67 12.28 10.64
N GLU A 183 -13.43 12.01 9.57
CA GLU A 183 -13.89 13.11 8.73
C GLU A 183 -14.84 13.94 9.59
N ILE A 184 -14.34 15.08 10.10
CA ILE A 184 -15.20 16.09 10.72
C ILE A 184 -16.05 16.67 9.59
N ILE A 185 -17.17 16.01 9.30
CA ILE A 185 -18.24 16.59 8.51
C ILE A 185 -18.84 17.67 9.42
N GLY A 186 -18.42 18.91 9.18
CA GLY A 186 -19.06 20.08 9.77
C GLY A 186 -20.47 20.16 9.22
N ASP A 187 -21.43 19.54 9.90
CA ASP A 187 -22.83 19.67 9.55
C ASP A 187 -23.31 21.05 10.01
N LEU A 188 -24.02 21.77 9.13
CA LEU A 188 -24.66 23.01 9.54
C LEU A 188 -25.75 22.64 10.55
N PRO A 189 -25.87 23.36 11.69
CA PRO A 189 -26.96 23.11 12.62
C PRO A 189 -28.30 23.21 11.86
N PRO A 190 -29.26 22.30 12.13
CA PRO A 190 -30.52 22.29 11.42
C PRO A 190 -31.23 23.64 11.58
N ALA A 191 -31.90 24.11 10.53
CA ALA A 191 -32.46 25.46 10.43
C ALA A 191 -33.37 25.91 11.60
N LYS A 192 -33.89 24.96 12.39
CA LYS A 192 -34.65 25.24 13.63
C LYS A 192 -33.79 25.82 14.77
N ASP A 193 -32.49 25.55 14.75
CA ASP A 193 -31.51 25.95 15.76
C ASP A 193 -30.70 27.19 15.31
N LEU A 194 -30.79 27.53 14.01
CA LEU A 194 -30.42 28.83 13.48
C LEU A 194 -31.56 29.79 13.83
N GLY A 195 -31.46 30.42 15.01
CA GLY A 195 -32.39 31.48 15.40
C GLY A 195 -32.55 32.49 14.26
N ASN A 196 -33.79 32.86 13.95
CA ASN A 196 -34.24 33.67 12.82
C ASN A 196 -33.41 34.96 12.63
N ASP A 197 -32.27 34.85 11.95
CA ASP A 197 -31.31 35.90 11.54
C ASP A 197 -31.33 37.21 12.36
N GLY A 198 -31.39 37.11 13.68
CA GLY A 198 -31.34 38.27 14.58
C GLY A 198 -32.41 39.34 14.40
N TYR A 199 -33.61 39.02 13.91
CA TYR A 199 -34.75 39.95 13.93
C TYR A 199 -35.88 39.42 14.81
N ASP A 200 -36.08 40.09 15.96
CA ASP A 200 -37.34 40.05 16.72
C ASP A 200 -38.49 40.49 15.78
N TYR A 201 -39.41 39.57 15.48
CA TYR A 201 -40.89 39.72 15.54
C TYR A 201 -41.56 38.38 15.24
#